data_AF-A0A951LHG2-F1
#
_entry.id   AF-A0A951LHG2-F1
#
_cell.length_a   1.000
_cell.length_b   1.000
_cell.length_c   1.000
_cell.angle_alpha   90.00
_cell.angle_beta   90.00
_cell.angle_gamma   90.00
#
_symmetry.space_group_name_H-M   'P 1'
#
loop_
_entity.id
_entity.type
_entity.pdbx_description
1 polymer ?
#
loop_
_entity_poly.entity_id
_entity_poly.type
_entity_poly.pdbx_seq_one_letter_code
_entity_poly.pdbx_strand_id
1 'polypeptide(L)'
;MRKLMVMLVLALMALVSAFVAPQAQAQTYPDVSKLTPFTPECNYMSVPGYLRWQYLLSSGRWISREQAVEQVRQQGGNAGPAPTGAH
;
A
#
# COMPACT_ATOMS: atom_id res chain seq x y z
N MET A 1 34.05 -9.93 -35.18
CA MET A 1 33.22 -8.70 -35.12
C MET A 1 31.75 -8.97 -34.76
N ARG A 2 30.99 -9.77 -35.54
CA ARG A 2 29.54 -10.01 -35.31
C ARG A 2 29.17 -10.57 -33.94
N LYS A 3 29.94 -11.55 -33.42
CA LYS A 3 29.72 -12.13 -32.07
C LYS A 3 29.98 -11.14 -30.92
N LEU A 4 30.89 -10.19 -31.15
CA LEU A 4 31.27 -9.16 -30.18
C LEU A 4 30.20 -8.06 -30.08
N MET A 5 29.60 -7.69 -31.23
CA MET A 5 28.43 -6.81 -31.25
C MET A 5 27.19 -7.44 -30.62
N VAL A 6 26.95 -8.74 -30.84
CA VAL A 6 25.82 -9.44 -30.21
C VAL A 6 25.94 -9.46 -28.68
N MET A 7 27.15 -9.70 -28.14
CA MET A 7 27.36 -9.63 -26.69
C MET A 7 27.23 -8.21 -26.14
N LEU A 8 27.67 -7.20 -26.89
CA LEU A 8 27.54 -5.80 -26.46
C LEU A 8 26.06 -5.37 -26.37
N VAL A 9 25.23 -5.79 -27.34
CA VAL A 9 23.79 -5.50 -27.35
C VAL A 9 23.06 -6.23 -26.22
N LEU A 10 23.42 -7.49 -25.95
CA LEU A 10 22.88 -8.25 -24.82
C LEU A 10 23.25 -7.63 -23.46
N ALA A 11 24.50 -7.19 -23.30
CA ALA A 11 24.94 -6.51 -22.08
C ALA A 11 24.23 -5.15 -21.90
N LEU A 12 24.01 -4.42 -22.99
CA LEU A 12 23.28 -3.15 -22.96
C LEU A 12 21.79 -3.36 -22.59
N MET A 13 21.14 -4.38 -23.13
CA MET A 13 19.75 -4.71 -22.78
C MET A 13 19.60 -5.16 -21.31
N ALA A 14 20.56 -5.89 -20.76
CA ALA A 14 20.54 -6.32 -19.37
C ALA A 14 20.76 -5.15 -18.37
N LEU A 15 21.46 -4.10 -18.78
CA LEU A 15 21.62 -2.89 -17.96
C LEU A 15 20.34 -2.05 -17.92
N VAL A 16 19.57 -1.99 -19.00
CA VAL A 16 18.31 -1.22 -19.06
C VAL A 16 17.22 -1.86 -18.20
N SER A 17 17.16 -3.18 -18.10
CA SER A 17 16.14 -3.88 -17.29
C SER A 17 16.30 -3.68 -15.78
N ALA A 18 17.49 -3.34 -15.29
CA ALA A 18 17.73 -3.05 -13.87
C ALA A 18 17.14 -1.70 -13.40
N PHE A 19 16.90 -0.75 -14.31
CA PHE A 19 16.35 0.58 -13.97
C PHE A 19 14.82 0.64 -13.98
N VAL A 20 14.13 -0.39 -14.47
CA VAL A 20 12.65 -0.43 -14.59
C VAL A 20 12.01 -1.26 -13.48
N ALA A 21 12.79 -1.81 -12.55
CA ALA A 21 12.23 -2.46 -11.38
C ALA A 21 11.42 -1.43 -10.57
N PRO A 22 10.11 -1.65 -10.33
CA PRO A 22 9.36 -0.79 -9.43
C PRO A 22 10.03 -0.87 -8.07
N GLN A 23 10.68 0.21 -7.65
CA GLN A 23 11.15 0.30 -6.28
C GLN A 23 9.91 0.17 -5.40
N ALA A 24 9.89 -0.87 -4.55
CA ALA A 24 8.85 -1.05 -3.55
C ALA A 24 8.96 0.14 -2.58
N GLN A 25 8.27 1.24 -2.90
CA GLN A 25 8.20 2.39 -2.02
C GLN A 25 7.49 1.92 -0.75
N ALA A 26 8.11 2.16 0.41
CA ALA A 26 7.51 1.85 1.69
C ALA A 26 6.13 2.51 1.75
N GLN A 27 5.09 1.69 1.85
CA GLN A 27 3.72 2.16 1.76
C GLN A 27 3.43 3.05 2.98
N THR A 28 3.21 4.34 2.73
CA THR A 28 2.93 5.32 3.78
C THR A 28 1.43 5.39 3.98
N TYR A 29 0.99 5.28 5.24
CA TYR A 29 -0.42 5.32 5.61
C TYR A 29 -0.70 6.58 6.45
N PRO A 30 -1.83 7.26 6.25
CA PRO A 30 -2.30 8.31 7.14
C PRO A 30 -2.42 7.81 8.59
N ASP A 31 -2.07 8.65 9.56
CA ASP A 31 -2.30 8.35 10.98
C ASP A 31 -3.77 8.52 11.32
N VAL A 32 -4.38 7.45 11.83
CA VAL A 32 -5.79 7.40 12.25
C VAL A 32 -5.94 6.90 13.69
N SER A 33 -4.85 6.85 14.47
CA SER A 33 -4.79 6.33 15.84
C SER A 33 -5.78 6.99 16.81
N LYS A 34 -6.06 8.28 16.60
CA LYS A 34 -6.92 9.10 17.48
C LYS A 34 -8.35 9.26 16.97
N LEU A 35 -8.70 8.63 15.86
CA LEU A 35 -10.03 8.79 15.28
C LEU A 35 -11.08 7.94 15.99
N THR A 36 -12.26 8.54 16.18
CA THR A 36 -13.43 7.84 16.71
C THR A 36 -14.27 7.35 15.53
N PRO A 37 -14.65 6.06 15.47
CA PRO A 37 -15.45 5.54 14.37
C PRO A 37 -16.84 6.19 14.31
N PHE A 38 -17.42 6.30 13.11
CA PHE A 38 -18.78 6.81 12.87
C PHE A 38 -19.03 8.26 13.31
N THR A 39 -17.97 9.06 13.40
CA THR A 39 -18.03 10.50 13.70
C THR A 39 -17.81 11.34 12.43
N PRO A 40 -18.14 12.64 12.44
CA PRO A 40 -17.86 13.54 11.32
C PRO A 40 -16.38 13.54 10.91
N GLU A 41 -15.45 13.47 11.88
CA GLU A 41 -14.01 13.45 11.64
C GLU A 41 -13.58 12.21 10.84
N CYS A 42 -14.31 11.10 11.00
CA CYS A 42 -14.11 9.85 10.30
C CYS A 42 -15.05 9.70 9.08
N ASN A 43 -15.66 10.79 8.61
CA ASN A 43 -16.67 10.83 7.54
C ASN A 43 -17.81 9.80 7.74
N TYR A 44 -18.23 9.61 8.98
CA TYR A 44 -19.22 8.60 9.39
C TYR A 44 -18.87 7.15 9.00
N MET A 45 -17.59 6.86 8.73
CA MET A 45 -17.10 5.52 8.44
C MET A 45 -16.50 4.85 9.69
N SER A 46 -16.29 3.53 9.62
CA SER A 46 -15.35 2.87 10.54
C SER A 46 -13.92 3.37 10.31
N VAL A 47 -13.05 3.34 11.33
CA VAL A 47 -11.64 3.78 11.20
C VAL A 47 -10.90 3.03 10.08
N PRO A 48 -11.02 1.69 9.93
CA PRO A 48 -10.41 1.00 8.79
C PRO A 48 -10.99 1.41 7.44
N GLY A 49 -12.30 1.67 7.36
CA GLY A 49 -12.94 2.16 6.14
C GLY A 49 -12.45 3.55 5.74
N TYR A 50 -12.31 4.44 6.73
CA TYR A 50 -11.78 5.78 6.54
C TYR A 50 -10.31 5.77 6.11
N LEU A 51 -9.47 4.92 6.73
CA LEU A 51 -8.08 4.74 6.32
C LEU A 51 -7.98 4.30 4.86
N ARG A 52 -8.82 3.34 4.43
CA ARG A 52 -8.86 2.90 3.01
C ARG A 52 -9.23 4.03 2.07
N TRP A 53 -10.21 4.85 2.44
CA TRP A 53 -10.64 6.00 1.66
C TRP A 53 -9.54 7.06 1.56
N GLN A 54 -8.90 7.42 2.67
CA GLN A 54 -7.76 8.34 2.69
C GLN A 54 -6.56 7.81 1.89
N TYR A 55 -6.30 6.50 1.98
CA TYR A 55 -5.25 5.86 1.20
C TYR A 55 -5.53 5.90 -0.31
N LEU A 56 -6.79 5.72 -0.72
CA LEU A 56 -7.20 5.92 -2.12
C LEU A 56 -6.95 7.35 -2.59
N LEU A 57 -7.35 8.35 -1.79
CA LEU A 57 -7.19 9.75 -2.15
C LEU A 57 -5.72 10.15 -2.32
N SER A 58 -4.83 9.61 -1.48
CA SER A 58 -3.40 9.94 -1.50
C SER A 58 -2.59 9.16 -2.53
N SER A 59 -2.95 7.90 -2.80
CA SER A 59 -2.14 7.00 -3.64
C SER A 59 -2.80 6.61 -4.98
N GLY A 60 -4.10 6.87 -5.15
CA GLY A 60 -4.88 6.37 -6.28
C GLY A 60 -5.16 4.86 -6.25
N ARG A 61 -4.83 4.16 -5.16
CA ARG A 61 -4.95 2.70 -5.04
C ARG A 61 -5.81 2.30 -3.84
N TRP A 62 -6.53 1.19 -3.97
CA TRP A 62 -7.21 0.55 -2.83
C TRP A 62 -6.29 -0.45 -2.14
N ILE A 63 -6.37 -0.49 -0.81
CA ILE A 63 -5.88 -1.61 0.02
C ILE A 63 -7.04 -2.51 0.42
N SER A 64 -6.74 -3.75 0.80
CA SER A 64 -7.74 -4.69 1.31
C SER A 64 -8.29 -4.22 2.68
N ARG A 65 -9.39 -4.84 3.11
CA ARG A 65 -9.96 -4.56 4.44
C ARG A 65 -9.01 -5.02 5.54
N GLU A 66 -8.43 -6.19 5.36
CA GLU A 66 -7.52 -6.85 6.29
C GLU A 66 -6.27 -6.01 6.47
N GLN A 67 -5.69 -5.51 5.38
CA GLN A 67 -4.54 -4.59 5.41
C GLN A 67 -4.85 -3.31 6.19
N ALA A 68 -6.01 -2.70 5.95
CA ALA A 68 -6.40 -1.49 6.66
C ALA A 68 -6.65 -1.74 8.15
N VAL A 69 -7.34 -2.84 8.48
CA VAL A 69 -7.59 -3.24 9.87
C VAL A 69 -6.28 -3.47 10.62
N GLU A 70 -5.33 -4.18 10.00
CA GLU A 70 -4.01 -4.42 10.57
C GLU A 70 -3.26 -3.11 10.79
N GLN A 71 -3.27 -2.21 9.80
CA GLN A 71 -2.61 -0.92 9.93
C GLN A 71 -3.20 -0.06 11.06
N VAL A 72 -4.53 -0.04 11.23
CA VAL A 72 -5.16 0.67 12.35
C VAL A 72 -4.71 0.08 13.69
N ARG A 73 -4.55 -1.25 13.80
CA ARG A 73 -4.03 -1.88 15.03
C ARG A 73 -2.58 -1.51 15.31
N GLN A 74 -1.73 -1.51 14.28
CA GLN A 74 -0.32 -1.13 14.42
C GLN A 74 -0.17 0.32 14.89
N GLN A 75 -1.11 1.19 14.52
CA GLN A 75 -1.18 2.57 14.99
C GLN A 75 -1.80 2.73 16.40
N GLY A 76 -2.32 1.66 17.00
CA GLY A 76 -3.04 1.72 18.29
C GLY A 76 -4.45 2.32 18.21
N GLY A 77 -5.04 2.39 17.01
CA GLY A 77 -6.38 2.92 16.79
C GLY A 77 -7.51 1.91 16.97
N ASN A 78 -8.75 2.38 16.92
CA ASN A 78 -9.94 1.52 17.03
C ASN A 78 -10.25 0.81 15.71
N ALA A 79 -9.64 -0.35 15.50
CA ALA A 79 -9.84 -1.18 14.31
C ALA A 79 -11.17 -1.96 14.29
N GLY A 80 -12.00 -1.84 15.34
CA GLY A 80 -13.13 -2.73 15.57
C GLY A 80 -12.71 -4.17 15.91
N PRO A 81 -13.67 -5.10 16.06
CA PRO A 81 -13.38 -6.50 16.36
C PRO A 81 -12.48 -7.13 15.28
N ALA A 82 -11.59 -8.02 15.72
CA ALA A 82 -10.77 -8.81 14.81
C ALA A 82 -11.64 -9.50 13.76
N PRO A 83 -11.19 -9.57 12.48
CA PRO A 83 -11.86 -10.41 11.51
C PRO A 83 -11.83 -11.83 12.08
N THR A 84 -12.96 -12.30 12.60
CA THR A 84 -13.19 -13.70 12.92
C THR A 84 -13.22 -14.39 11.56
N GLY A 85 -12.09 -14.98 11.17
CA GLY A 85 -11.98 -15.68 9.88
C GLY A 85 -13.06 -16.74 9.79
N ALA A 86 -14.08 -16.49 8.97
CA ALA A 86 -14.85 -17.57 8.38
C ALA A 86 -14.01 -18.03 7.18
N HIS A 87 -13.24 -19.09 7.40
CA HIS A 87 -12.68 -19.92 6.34
C HIS A 87 -13.78 -20.80 5.76
#